data_AF-A0A7V7WZD9-F1
#
_entry.id   AF-A0A7V7WZD9-F1
#
_cell.length_a   1.000
_cell.length_b   1.000
_cell.length_c   1.000
_cell.angle_alpha   90.00
_cell.angle_beta   90.00
_cell.angle_gamma   90.00
#
_symmetry.space_group_name_H-M   'P 1'
#
loop_
_entity.id
_entity.type
_entity.pdbx_description
1 polymer ?
#
loop_
_entity_poly.entity_id
_entity_poly.type
_entity_poly.pdbx_seq_one_letter_code
_entity_poly.pdbx_strand_id
1 'polypeptide(L)'
;MDNAPRPPGLKWPLLLGAAGFAAGFFGPMIFDRDANQGPLVGILITGPAGAALGLLLLALCTLARTGARTQWRLLKGSATTGVLLILALVQPGPALRGYVMELQIRSCTELASAQAQVIDHWQQRIAKVNWAAARPGWQQDMRQTLGQAPGVIVDVAMRRQLSVWERRKPWDRGELFATAGRPAPDEHSFYYPSGTCSDLSAGSPLRAFEKYELNGRIQPPSDWPPRELEQILPVSPIAAVPARFEALAVEGTR
;
A
#
# COMPACT_ATOMS: atom_id res chain seq x y z
N MET A 1 37.80 17.71 44.53
CA MET A 1 37.12 17.59 43.23
C MET A 1 36.88 16.12 42.97
N ASP A 2 35.71 15.60 43.33
CA ASP A 2 35.33 14.22 43.00
C ASP A 2 33.87 14.18 42.53
N ASN A 3 33.65 14.58 41.27
CA ASN A 3 32.39 14.34 40.57
C ASN A 3 32.39 12.90 40.04
N ALA A 4 32.50 11.91 40.94
CA ALA A 4 32.28 10.53 40.55
C ALA A 4 30.79 10.40 40.13
N PRO A 5 30.50 9.93 38.91
CA PRO A 5 29.12 9.88 38.43
C PRO A 5 28.33 8.90 39.29
N ARG A 6 27.15 9.32 39.75
CA ARG A 6 26.21 8.44 40.46
C ARG A 6 25.63 7.40 39.49
N PRO A 7 25.29 6.19 39.97
CA PRO A 7 24.65 5.19 39.13
C PRO A 7 23.30 5.72 38.59
N PRO A 8 22.90 5.35 37.36
CA PRO A 8 21.69 5.84 36.72
C PRO A 8 20.38 5.49 37.47
N GLY A 9 20.32 4.35 38.19
CA GLY A 9 19.13 3.94 38.94
C GLY A 9 17.87 3.85 38.06
N LEU A 10 16.78 4.49 38.47
CA LEU A 10 15.50 4.51 37.72
C LEU A 10 15.59 5.16 36.33
N LYS A 11 16.71 5.80 35.98
CA LYS A 11 16.93 6.28 34.60
C LYS A 11 17.04 5.14 33.59
N TRP A 12 17.34 3.91 34.02
CA TRP A 12 17.37 2.74 33.14
C TRP A 12 16.04 2.48 32.41
N PRO A 13 14.93 2.17 33.12
CA PRO A 13 13.64 1.94 32.47
C PRO A 13 13.11 3.19 31.76
N LEU A 14 13.35 4.39 32.30
CA LEU A 14 12.87 5.63 31.68
C LEU A 14 13.55 5.90 30.34
N LEU A 15 14.89 5.81 30.27
CA LEU A 15 15.63 6.13 29.04
C LEU A 15 15.48 5.03 27.99
N LEU A 16 15.49 3.75 28.37
CA LEU A 16 15.24 2.67 27.40
C LEU A 16 13.79 2.64 26.94
N GLY A 17 12.83 2.91 27.83
CA GLY A 17 11.42 3.03 27.46
C GLY A 17 11.17 4.21 26.53
N ALA A 18 11.71 5.39 26.83
CA ALA A 18 11.59 6.56 25.97
C ALA A 18 12.27 6.37 24.61
N ALA A 19 13.47 5.77 24.59
CA ALA A 19 14.18 5.47 23.35
C ALA A 19 13.44 4.43 22.49
N GLY A 20 12.93 3.36 23.11
CA GLY A 20 12.11 2.36 22.45
C GLY A 20 10.81 2.94 21.90
N PHE A 21 10.12 3.76 22.69
CA PHE A 21 8.93 4.50 22.27
C PHE A 21 9.24 5.38 21.06
N ALA A 22 10.25 6.24 21.13
CA ALA A 22 10.58 7.16 20.04
C ALA A 22 10.97 6.41 18.76
N ALA A 23 11.78 5.37 18.86
CA ALA A 23 12.18 4.56 17.70
C ALA A 23 10.99 3.81 17.08
N GLY A 24 10.10 3.23 17.88
CA GLY A 24 8.91 2.52 17.36
C GLY A 24 7.79 3.45 16.90
N PHE A 25 7.68 4.64 17.48
CA PHE A 25 6.70 5.65 17.09
C PHE A 25 7.09 6.32 15.78
N PHE A 26 8.28 6.94 15.75
CA PHE A 26 8.73 7.75 14.62
C PHE A 26 9.43 6.93 13.54
N GLY A 27 10.04 5.79 13.87
CA GLY A 27 10.75 4.95 12.91
C GLY A 27 9.89 4.56 11.71
N PRO A 28 8.73 3.89 11.90
CA PRO A 28 7.83 3.54 10.80
C PRO A 28 7.42 4.76 9.98
N MET A 29 7.10 5.88 10.63
CA MET A 29 6.66 7.11 9.95
C MET A 29 7.76 7.78 9.10
N ILE A 30 9.02 7.66 9.53
CA ILE A 30 10.17 8.18 8.78
C ILE A 30 10.43 7.33 7.54
N PHE A 31 10.38 6.00 7.65
CA PHE A 31 10.71 5.11 6.55
C PHE A 31 9.54 4.84 5.60
N ASP A 32 8.32 4.85 6.13
CA ASP A 32 7.06 4.66 5.41
C ASP A 32 6.05 5.75 5.81
N ARG A 33 5.86 6.74 4.94
CA ARG A 33 4.93 7.85 5.19
C ARG A 33 3.47 7.40 5.20
N ASP A 34 3.17 6.25 4.61
CA ASP A 34 1.82 5.67 4.58
C ASP A 34 1.57 4.76 5.79
N ALA A 35 2.61 4.49 6.61
CA ALA A 35 2.46 3.71 7.83
C ALA A 35 1.76 4.51 8.93
N ASN A 36 0.47 4.23 9.11
CA ASN A 36 -0.32 4.74 10.22
C ASN A 36 -0.13 3.97 11.54
N GLN A 37 0.70 2.92 11.55
CA GLN A 37 0.87 2.03 12.71
C GLN A 37 1.98 2.45 13.69
N GLY A 38 2.82 3.43 13.33
CA GLY A 38 3.93 3.89 14.17
C GLY A 38 3.52 4.15 15.63
N PRO A 39 2.48 4.97 15.89
CA PRO A 39 2.02 5.24 17.25
C PRO A 39 1.68 3.98 18.07
N LEU A 40 1.04 2.99 17.45
CA LEU A 40 0.68 1.74 18.13
C LEU A 40 1.92 0.93 18.51
N VAL A 41 2.89 0.81 17.60
CA VAL A 41 4.15 0.10 17.84
C VAL A 41 4.93 0.77 18.99
N GLY A 42 5.04 2.10 18.95
CA GLY A 42 5.72 2.87 19.99
C GLY A 42 5.10 2.72 21.38
N ILE A 43 3.77 2.88 21.47
CA ILE A 43 3.04 2.92 22.76
C ILE A 43 2.86 1.51 23.35
N LEU A 44 2.51 0.51 22.53
CA LEU A 44 2.09 -0.80 23.03
C LEU A 44 3.22 -1.83 23.05
N ILE A 45 4.27 -1.65 22.24
CA ILE A 45 5.31 -2.68 22.06
C ILE A 45 6.68 -2.14 22.48
N THR A 46 7.27 -1.24 21.70
CA THR A 46 8.70 -0.92 21.84
C THR A 46 9.00 -0.06 23.06
N GLY A 47 8.10 0.85 23.44
CA GLY A 47 8.21 1.63 24.67
C GLY A 47 8.15 0.75 25.93
N PRO A 48 7.06 -0.02 26.14
CA PRO A 48 6.96 -0.95 27.27
C PRO A 48 8.08 -1.99 27.31
N ALA A 49 8.46 -2.58 26.16
CA ALA A 49 9.57 -3.52 26.09
C ALA A 49 10.91 -2.88 26.48
N GLY A 50 11.17 -1.64 26.06
CA GLY A 50 12.35 -0.88 26.47
C GLY A 50 12.38 -0.62 27.98
N ALA A 51 11.25 -0.27 28.59
CA ALA A 51 11.15 -0.07 30.04
C ALA A 51 11.39 -1.38 30.81
N ALA A 52 10.80 -2.49 30.36
CA ALA A 52 11.01 -3.82 30.95
C ALA A 52 12.47 -4.27 30.87
N LEU A 53 13.12 -4.08 29.71
CA LEU A 53 14.55 -4.34 29.53
C LEU A 53 15.40 -3.47 30.45
N GLY A 54 15.03 -2.20 30.66
CA GLY A 54 15.70 -1.31 31.60
C GLY A 54 15.62 -1.77 33.05
N LEU A 55 14.46 -2.26 33.49
CA LEU A 55 14.33 -2.87 34.82
C LEU A 55 15.22 -4.10 34.97
N LEU A 56 15.24 -4.97 33.95
CA LEU A 56 16.08 -6.17 33.95
C LEU A 56 17.57 -5.82 34.04
N LEU A 57 18.05 -4.90 33.19
CA LEU A 57 19.46 -4.49 33.17
C LEU A 57 19.87 -3.76 34.44
N LEU A 58 18.98 -2.96 35.02
CA LEU A 58 19.18 -2.36 36.35
C LEU A 58 19.36 -3.45 37.41
N ALA A 59 18.45 -4.43 37.48
CA ALA A 59 18.52 -5.53 38.44
C ALA A 59 19.85 -6.30 38.30
N LEU A 60 20.24 -6.67 37.07
CA LEU A 60 21.50 -7.35 36.80
C LEU A 60 22.72 -6.51 37.22
N CYS A 61 22.73 -5.21 36.92
CA CYS A 61 23.81 -4.32 37.36
C CYS A 61 23.91 -4.20 38.87
N THR A 62 22.77 -4.17 39.58
CA THR A 62 22.74 -4.13 41.04
C THR A 62 23.24 -5.43 41.66
N LEU A 63 22.83 -6.58 41.12
CA LEU A 63 23.27 -7.90 41.57
C LEU A 63 24.78 -8.11 41.33
N ALA A 64 25.27 -7.71 40.16
CA ALA A 64 26.69 -7.77 39.81
C ALA A 64 27.54 -6.64 40.42
N ARG A 65 26.94 -5.75 41.23
CA ARG A 65 27.61 -4.62 41.90
C ARG A 65 28.47 -3.78 40.95
N THR A 66 27.96 -3.52 39.75
CA THR A 66 28.73 -2.80 38.72
C THR A 66 28.93 -1.33 39.08
N GLY A 67 30.14 -0.82 38.83
CA GLY A 67 30.46 0.59 39.06
C GLY A 67 29.64 1.55 38.19
N ALA A 68 29.38 2.76 38.71
CA ALA A 68 28.48 3.71 38.06
C ALA A 68 28.91 4.16 36.65
N ARG A 69 30.22 4.32 36.40
CA ARG A 69 30.74 4.62 35.05
C ARG A 69 30.40 3.51 34.05
N THR A 70 30.50 2.25 34.49
CA THR A 70 30.15 1.08 33.67
C THR A 70 28.65 1.04 33.41
N GLN A 71 27.81 1.27 34.42
CA GLN A 71 26.36 1.32 34.24
C GLN A 71 25.93 2.38 33.20
N TRP A 72 26.52 3.57 33.22
CA TRP A 72 26.25 4.59 32.20
C TRP A 72 26.71 4.21 30.80
N ARG A 73 27.83 3.50 30.67
CA ARG A 73 28.31 2.98 29.37
C ARG A 73 27.36 1.91 28.84
N LEU A 74 26.94 0.97 29.69
CA LEU A 74 25.98 -0.07 29.33
C LEU A 74 24.64 0.53 28.94
N LEU A 75 24.10 1.49 29.71
CA LEU A 75 22.84 2.14 29.40
C LEU A 75 22.87 2.82 28.03
N LYS A 76 23.92 3.58 27.73
CA LYS A 76 24.09 4.21 26.42
C LYS A 76 24.22 3.16 25.31
N GLY A 77 25.03 2.13 25.52
CA GLY A 77 25.21 1.03 24.56
C GLY A 77 23.88 0.33 24.26
N SER A 78 23.17 -0.13 25.29
CA SER A 78 21.86 -0.78 25.16
C SER A 78 20.83 0.12 24.51
N ALA A 79 20.79 1.41 24.85
CA ALA A 79 19.88 2.37 24.22
C ALA A 79 20.16 2.51 22.73
N THR A 80 21.41 2.77 22.36
CA THR A 80 21.82 2.91 20.96
C THR A 80 21.56 1.63 20.16
N THR A 81 21.97 0.47 20.68
CA THR A 81 21.73 -0.83 20.02
C THR A 81 20.24 -1.11 19.89
N GLY A 82 19.44 -0.85 20.93
CA GLY A 82 17.99 -1.04 20.89
C GLY A 82 17.32 -0.16 19.85
N VAL A 83 17.68 1.13 19.79
CA VAL A 83 17.18 2.06 18.76
C VAL A 83 17.55 1.57 17.36
N LEU A 84 18.81 1.23 17.11
CA LEU A 84 19.25 0.75 15.80
C LEU A 84 18.55 -0.54 15.38
N LEU A 85 18.37 -1.47 16.32
CA LEU A 85 17.65 -2.72 16.08
C LEU A 85 16.19 -2.45 15.72
N ILE A 86 15.49 -1.63 16.50
CA ILE A 86 14.10 -1.25 16.21
C ILE A 86 14.02 -0.61 14.83
N LEU A 87 14.87 0.37 14.53
CA LEU A 87 14.89 1.04 13.23
C LEU A 87 15.17 0.06 12.08
N ALA A 88 16.02 -0.95 12.27
CA ALA A 88 16.28 -1.98 11.28
C ALA A 88 15.10 -2.93 11.06
N LEU A 89 14.30 -3.20 12.10
CA LEU A 89 13.13 -4.08 12.04
C LEU A 89 11.89 -3.38 11.45
N VAL A 90 11.74 -2.07 11.68
CA VAL A 90 10.60 -1.28 11.18
C VAL A 90 10.80 -0.73 9.76
N GLN A 91 11.76 -1.28 9.01
CA GLN A 91 11.98 -0.91 7.62
C GLN A 91 10.77 -1.31 6.75
N PRO A 92 10.40 -0.48 5.76
CA PRO A 92 9.25 -0.73 4.91
C PRO A 92 9.43 -2.04 4.13
N GLY A 93 8.34 -2.79 4.03
CA GLY A 93 8.23 -3.89 3.08
C GLY A 93 8.18 -3.39 1.63
N PRO A 94 8.37 -4.28 0.65
CA PRO A 94 8.12 -3.96 -0.75
C PRO A 94 6.69 -3.46 -0.96
N ALA A 95 6.51 -2.46 -1.82
CA ALA A 95 5.18 -1.99 -2.20
C ALA A 95 4.75 -2.58 -3.54
N LEU A 96 3.53 -3.07 -3.60
CA LEU A 96 2.89 -3.47 -4.85
C LEU A 96 2.65 -2.22 -5.70
N ARG A 97 3.10 -2.25 -6.95
CA ARG A 97 2.90 -1.16 -7.93
C ARG A 97 1.76 -1.45 -8.90
N GLY A 98 1.46 -2.73 -9.12
CA GLY A 98 0.39 -3.15 -10.01
C GLY A 98 0.61 -4.55 -10.54
N TYR A 99 -0.17 -4.89 -11.56
CA TYR A 99 -0.17 -6.19 -12.18
C TYR A 99 0.08 -6.05 -13.67
N VAL A 100 1.04 -6.80 -14.21
CA VAL A 100 1.12 -7.00 -15.65
C VAL A 100 0.34 -8.25 -15.98
N MET A 101 -0.53 -8.12 -16.97
CA MET A 101 -1.48 -9.16 -17.35
C MET A 101 -1.28 -9.52 -18.82
N GLU A 102 -1.31 -10.82 -19.08
CA GLU A 102 -1.47 -11.37 -20.42
C GLU A 102 -2.92 -11.82 -20.55
N LEU A 103 -3.62 -11.14 -21.44
CA LEU A 103 -5.05 -11.23 -21.63
C LEU A 103 -5.33 -11.75 -23.03
N GLN A 104 -6.45 -12.44 -23.19
CA GLN A 104 -6.99 -12.75 -24.50
C GLN A 104 -8.37 -12.12 -24.63
N ILE A 105 -8.53 -11.27 -25.64
CA ILE A 105 -9.78 -10.52 -25.85
C ILE A 105 -10.90 -11.51 -26.20
N ARG A 106 -12.05 -11.38 -25.52
CA ARG A 106 -13.29 -12.09 -25.82
C ARG A 106 -14.24 -11.19 -26.59
N SER A 107 -14.45 -10.00 -26.07
CA SER A 107 -15.30 -8.97 -26.65
C SER A 107 -14.78 -7.58 -26.31
N CYS A 108 -15.21 -6.62 -27.11
CA CYS A 108 -14.96 -5.21 -26.89
C CYS A 108 -16.28 -4.46 -27.02
N THR A 109 -16.53 -3.55 -26.08
CA THR A 109 -17.73 -2.74 -26.03
C THR A 109 -17.33 -1.27 -25.92
N GLU A 110 -17.81 -0.46 -26.86
CA GLU A 110 -17.66 1.01 -26.79
C GLU A 110 -18.38 1.57 -25.56
N LEU A 111 -17.78 2.54 -24.87
CA LEU A 111 -18.33 3.10 -23.63
C LEU A 111 -19.74 3.66 -23.79
N ALA A 112 -20.00 4.32 -24.93
CA ALA A 112 -21.31 4.86 -25.27
C ALA A 112 -22.41 3.77 -25.30
N SER A 113 -22.06 2.56 -25.75
CA SER A 113 -22.98 1.42 -25.80
C SER A 113 -23.21 0.80 -24.41
N ALA A 114 -22.23 0.86 -23.52
CA ALA A 114 -22.34 0.35 -22.15
C ALA A 114 -23.12 1.28 -21.20
N GLN A 115 -23.45 2.50 -21.64
CA GLN A 115 -24.06 3.56 -20.82
C GLN A 115 -25.33 3.10 -20.07
N ALA A 116 -26.23 2.38 -20.73
CA ALA A 116 -27.47 1.90 -20.11
C ALA A 116 -27.20 0.92 -18.97
N GLN A 117 -26.25 0.00 -19.15
CA GLN A 117 -25.87 -1.00 -18.15
C GLN A 117 -25.19 -0.34 -16.94
N VAL A 118 -24.32 0.63 -17.16
CA VAL A 118 -23.65 1.38 -16.08
C VAL A 118 -24.67 2.16 -15.24
N ILE A 119 -25.66 2.80 -15.88
CA ILE A 119 -26.72 3.52 -15.15
C ILE A 119 -27.58 2.56 -14.33
N ASP A 120 -27.96 1.41 -14.89
CA ASP A 120 -28.73 0.40 -14.18
C ASP A 120 -27.96 -0.12 -12.95
N HIS A 121 -26.66 -0.42 -13.10
CA HIS A 121 -25.79 -0.79 -11.99
C HIS A 121 -25.84 0.24 -10.84
N TRP A 122 -25.72 1.53 -11.17
CA TRP A 122 -25.78 2.60 -10.17
C TRP A 122 -27.16 2.76 -9.55
N GLN A 123 -28.22 2.62 -10.34
CA GLN A 123 -29.59 2.69 -9.86
C GLN A 123 -29.85 1.59 -8.82
N GLN A 124 -29.37 0.37 -9.08
CA GLN A 124 -29.42 -0.73 -8.11
C GLN A 124 -28.56 -0.48 -6.86
N ARG A 125 -27.35 0.08 -7.00
CA ARG A 125 -26.50 0.41 -5.84
C ARG A 125 -27.14 1.48 -4.96
N ILE A 126 -27.71 2.52 -5.56
CA ILE A 126 -28.40 3.60 -4.85
C ILE A 126 -29.59 3.05 -4.07
N ALA A 127 -30.37 2.15 -4.66
CA ALA A 127 -31.52 1.54 -3.98
C ALA A 127 -31.14 0.68 -2.75
N LYS A 128 -29.89 0.20 -2.67
CA LYS A 128 -29.41 -0.68 -1.59
C LYS A 128 -28.78 0.06 -0.41
N VAL A 129 -28.48 1.35 -0.54
CA VAL A 129 -27.76 2.12 0.49
C VAL A 129 -28.71 3.01 1.29
N ASN A 130 -28.44 3.16 2.58
CA ASN A 130 -29.22 4.01 3.50
C ASN A 130 -28.41 5.21 4.06
N TRP A 131 -27.14 5.34 3.68
CA TRP A 131 -26.21 6.32 4.24
C TRP A 131 -26.09 7.61 3.41
N ALA A 132 -26.58 7.63 2.17
CA ALA A 132 -26.59 8.81 1.31
C ALA A 132 -27.77 8.80 0.34
N ALA A 133 -28.30 10.00 0.05
CA ALA A 133 -29.20 10.22 -1.07
C ALA A 133 -28.39 10.44 -2.35
N ALA A 134 -28.94 10.02 -3.50
CA ALA A 134 -28.33 10.31 -4.78
C ALA A 134 -28.41 11.81 -5.10
N ARG A 135 -27.29 12.39 -5.54
CA ARG A 135 -27.22 13.79 -5.95
C ARG A 135 -28.17 14.09 -7.13
N PRO A 136 -28.76 15.29 -7.21
CA PRO A 136 -29.62 15.69 -8.32
C PRO A 136 -28.89 15.56 -9.67
N GLY A 137 -29.61 15.12 -10.71
CA GLY A 137 -29.07 15.04 -12.07
C GLY A 137 -28.02 13.95 -12.32
N TRP A 138 -27.74 13.07 -11.35
CA TRP A 138 -26.65 12.08 -11.46
C TRP A 138 -26.70 11.23 -12.73
N GLN A 139 -27.89 10.85 -13.21
CA GLN A 139 -28.03 10.05 -14.42
C GLN A 139 -27.56 10.83 -15.66
N GLN A 140 -27.98 12.09 -15.79
CA GLN A 140 -27.59 12.92 -16.93
C GLN A 140 -26.09 13.15 -16.94
N ASP A 141 -25.52 13.46 -15.77
CA ASP A 141 -24.07 13.65 -15.62
C ASP A 141 -23.31 12.39 -16.03
N MET A 142 -23.72 11.20 -15.57
CA MET A 142 -23.07 9.94 -15.97
C MET A 142 -23.20 9.66 -17.46
N ARG A 143 -24.37 9.91 -18.07
CA ARG A 143 -24.55 9.78 -19.53
C ARG A 143 -23.57 10.69 -20.28
N GLN A 144 -23.46 11.94 -19.84
CA GLN A 144 -22.52 12.89 -20.43
C GLN A 144 -21.07 12.42 -20.27
N THR A 145 -20.66 12.00 -19.07
CA THR A 145 -19.30 11.50 -18.81
C THR A 145 -18.98 10.28 -19.67
N LEU A 146 -19.88 9.29 -19.74
CA LEU A 146 -19.68 8.06 -20.52
C LEU A 146 -19.71 8.31 -22.03
N GLY A 147 -20.55 9.24 -22.50
CA GLY A 147 -20.63 9.59 -23.92
C GLY A 147 -19.46 10.44 -24.44
N GLN A 148 -18.74 11.13 -23.54
CA GLN A 148 -17.58 11.96 -23.88
C GLN A 148 -16.24 11.29 -23.59
N ALA A 149 -16.24 10.23 -22.78
CA ALA A 149 -15.03 9.53 -22.39
C ALA A 149 -14.46 8.69 -23.56
N PRO A 150 -13.15 8.77 -23.81
CA PRO A 150 -12.49 7.87 -24.74
C PRO A 150 -12.35 6.46 -24.14
N GLY A 151 -12.07 5.50 -25.02
CA GLY A 151 -11.74 4.14 -24.63
C GLY A 151 -12.91 3.18 -24.67
N VAL A 152 -12.64 1.96 -24.23
CA VAL A 152 -13.55 0.81 -24.39
C VAL A 152 -13.57 -0.06 -23.15
N ILE A 153 -14.63 -0.85 -22.99
CA ILE A 153 -14.65 -1.97 -22.05
C ILE A 153 -14.26 -3.22 -22.81
N VAL A 154 -13.24 -3.92 -22.33
CA VAL A 154 -12.81 -5.20 -22.89
C VAL A 154 -13.14 -6.32 -21.93
N ASP A 155 -13.82 -7.35 -22.44
CA ASP A 155 -13.96 -8.62 -21.73
C ASP A 155 -12.82 -9.52 -22.18
N VAL A 156 -12.12 -10.09 -21.20
CA VAL A 156 -10.90 -10.83 -21.44
C VAL A 156 -10.89 -12.14 -20.67
N ALA A 157 -10.32 -13.16 -21.28
CA ALA A 157 -9.84 -14.32 -20.54
C ALA A 157 -8.41 -14.04 -20.08
N MET A 158 -8.20 -14.00 -18.77
CA MET A 158 -6.87 -13.83 -18.23
C MET A 158 -6.06 -15.12 -18.45
N ARG A 159 -4.84 -14.98 -18.97
CA ARG A 159 -3.94 -16.11 -19.23
C ARG A 159 -2.89 -16.20 -18.14
N ARG A 160 -2.29 -15.05 -17.82
CA ARG A 160 -1.23 -14.95 -16.85
C ARG A 160 -1.25 -13.59 -16.18
N GLN A 161 -1.00 -13.58 -14.88
CA GLN A 161 -0.87 -12.36 -14.09
C GLN A 161 0.42 -12.42 -13.28
N LEU A 162 1.18 -11.34 -13.31
CA LEU A 162 2.35 -11.14 -12.46
C LEU A 162 2.20 -9.84 -11.69
N SER A 163 2.63 -9.87 -10.43
CA SER A 163 2.61 -8.70 -9.56
C SER A 163 3.97 -8.02 -9.60
N VAL A 164 3.95 -6.70 -9.81
CA VAL A 164 5.16 -5.87 -9.86
C VAL A 164 5.32 -5.15 -8.53
N TRP A 165 6.47 -5.35 -7.91
CA TRP A 165 6.80 -4.81 -6.59
C TRP A 165 7.99 -3.87 -6.70
N GLU A 166 8.02 -2.88 -5.81
CA GLU A 166 9.16 -1.99 -5.63
C GLU A 166 9.75 -2.19 -4.24
N ARG A 167 11.06 -2.40 -4.17
CA ARG A 167 11.81 -2.41 -2.92
C ARG A 167 11.88 -1.00 -2.34
N ARG A 168 11.73 -0.88 -1.02
CA ARG A 168 11.61 0.42 -0.34
C ARG A 168 12.64 0.67 0.75
N LYS A 169 13.53 -0.29 1.01
CA LYS A 169 14.53 -0.14 2.06
C LYS A 169 15.60 0.85 1.58
N PRO A 170 16.31 1.55 2.48
CA PRO A 170 17.25 2.61 2.11
C PRO A 170 18.35 2.19 1.11
N TRP A 171 18.71 0.92 1.07
CA TRP A 171 19.81 0.39 0.23
C TRP A 171 19.35 -0.20 -1.11
N ASP A 172 18.06 -0.44 -1.30
CA ASP A 172 17.50 -1.04 -2.53
C ASP A 172 16.27 -0.28 -3.06
N ARG A 173 16.05 0.95 -2.55
CA ARG A 173 14.88 1.75 -2.88
C ARG A 173 14.76 2.01 -4.38
N GLY A 174 13.59 1.71 -4.94
CA GLY A 174 13.27 1.95 -6.34
C GLY A 174 13.61 0.78 -7.27
N GLU A 175 14.31 -0.24 -6.77
CA GLU A 175 14.52 -1.47 -7.52
C GLU A 175 13.19 -2.23 -7.65
N LEU A 176 12.87 -2.63 -8.87
CA LEU A 176 11.63 -3.32 -9.22
C LEU A 176 11.87 -4.82 -9.35
N PHE A 177 10.91 -5.62 -8.92
CA PHE A 177 10.90 -7.07 -9.14
C PHE A 177 9.50 -7.57 -9.39
N ALA A 178 9.38 -8.72 -10.07
CA ALA A 178 8.11 -9.37 -10.36
C ALA A 178 8.03 -10.72 -9.65
N THR A 179 6.81 -11.13 -9.28
CA THR A 179 6.55 -12.51 -8.87
C THR A 179 6.48 -13.43 -10.09
N ALA A 180 6.69 -14.74 -9.88
CA ALA A 180 6.35 -15.74 -10.87
C ALA A 180 4.90 -15.57 -11.34
N GLY A 181 4.68 -15.70 -12.65
CA GLY A 181 3.35 -15.57 -13.23
C GLY A 181 2.43 -16.66 -12.70
N ARG A 182 1.23 -16.28 -12.25
CA ARG A 182 0.19 -17.23 -11.86
C ARG A 182 -0.79 -17.40 -13.01
N PRO A 183 -1.21 -18.64 -13.33
CA PRO A 183 -2.37 -18.84 -14.19
C PRO A 183 -3.60 -18.31 -13.47
N ALA A 184 -4.39 -17.52 -14.17
CA ALA A 184 -5.63 -16.95 -13.66
C ALA A 184 -6.68 -17.09 -14.76
N PRO A 185 -7.34 -18.25 -14.90
CA PRO A 185 -8.23 -18.55 -16.03
C PRO A 185 -9.56 -17.81 -15.98
N ASP A 186 -9.73 -16.87 -15.06
CA ASP A 186 -10.99 -16.17 -14.83
C ASP A 186 -11.26 -15.14 -15.94
N GLU A 187 -12.54 -14.98 -16.27
CA GLU A 187 -12.99 -13.95 -17.20
C GLU A 187 -13.27 -12.66 -16.43
N HIS A 188 -12.71 -11.56 -16.92
CA HIS A 188 -12.79 -10.25 -16.30
C HIS A 188 -13.07 -9.18 -17.35
N SER A 189 -13.76 -8.12 -16.93
CA SER A 189 -13.98 -6.93 -17.74
C SER A 189 -13.10 -5.80 -17.21
N PHE A 190 -12.44 -5.08 -18.12
CA PHE A 190 -11.59 -3.94 -17.79
C PHE A 190 -11.92 -2.74 -18.67
N TYR A 191 -11.71 -1.54 -18.15
CA TYR A 191 -11.74 -0.32 -18.93
C TYR A 191 -10.35 -0.03 -19.51
N TYR A 192 -10.26 0.12 -20.84
CA TYR A 192 -9.02 0.45 -21.53
C TYR A 192 -9.12 1.84 -22.20
N PRO A 193 -8.57 2.90 -21.57
CA PRO A 193 -8.78 4.29 -22.00
C PRO A 193 -8.22 4.62 -23.39
N SER A 194 -7.13 3.96 -23.79
CA SER A 194 -6.43 4.22 -25.05
C SER A 194 -6.83 3.27 -26.19
N GLY A 195 -7.77 2.36 -25.95
CA GLY A 195 -8.20 1.37 -26.94
C GLY A 195 -9.40 1.81 -27.75
N THR A 196 -9.55 1.20 -28.92
CA THR A 196 -10.75 1.24 -29.77
C THR A 196 -11.16 -0.18 -30.12
N CYS A 197 -12.45 -0.46 -30.32
CA CYS A 197 -12.86 -1.83 -30.66
C CYS A 197 -12.41 -2.27 -32.05
N SER A 198 -12.01 -1.35 -32.94
CA SER A 198 -11.39 -1.69 -34.22
C SER A 198 -10.05 -2.41 -34.07
N ASP A 199 -9.30 -2.06 -33.02
CA ASP A 199 -7.93 -2.53 -32.81
C ASP A 199 -7.90 -3.77 -31.90
N LEU A 200 -9.04 -4.12 -31.30
CA LEU A 200 -9.19 -5.13 -30.26
C LEU A 200 -10.18 -6.22 -30.69
N SER A 201 -9.74 -7.05 -31.63
CA SER A 201 -10.55 -8.17 -32.13
C SER A 201 -10.57 -9.35 -31.16
N ALA A 202 -11.68 -10.08 -31.11
CA ALA A 202 -11.81 -11.31 -30.34
C ALA A 202 -10.72 -12.33 -30.71
N GLY A 203 -10.17 -13.00 -29.69
CA GLY A 203 -9.06 -13.94 -29.79
C GLY A 203 -7.67 -13.30 -29.77
N SER A 204 -7.55 -11.99 -30.00
CA SER A 204 -6.26 -11.31 -30.01
C SER A 204 -5.64 -11.22 -28.61
N PRO A 205 -4.31 -11.38 -28.49
CA PRO A 205 -3.62 -11.18 -27.23
C PRO A 205 -3.56 -9.68 -26.89
N LEU A 206 -3.73 -9.36 -25.61
CA LEU A 206 -3.55 -8.02 -25.08
C LEU A 206 -2.63 -8.10 -23.86
N ARG A 207 -1.56 -7.30 -23.85
CA ARG A 207 -0.72 -7.12 -22.67
C ARG A 207 -1.05 -5.79 -22.05
N ALA A 208 -1.47 -5.83 -20.79
CA ALA A 208 -1.92 -4.64 -20.08
C ALA A 208 -1.35 -4.58 -18.68
N PHE A 209 -1.41 -3.38 -18.10
CA PHE A 209 -1.01 -3.11 -16.74
C PHE A 209 -2.19 -2.52 -15.96
N GLU A 210 -2.55 -3.17 -14.87
CA GLU A 210 -3.46 -2.64 -13.87
C GLU A 210 -2.64 -1.99 -12.77
N LYS A 211 -2.82 -0.69 -12.56
CA LYS A 211 -2.10 0.04 -11.51
C LYS A 211 -2.71 -0.29 -10.16
N TYR A 212 -1.86 -0.66 -9.19
CA TYR A 212 -2.33 -0.78 -7.81
C TYR A 212 -2.32 0.59 -7.16
N GLU A 213 -3.48 1.24 -7.11
CA GLU A 213 -3.71 2.45 -6.33
C GLU A 213 -4.73 2.19 -5.23
N LEU A 214 -4.34 2.43 -3.98
CA LEU A 214 -5.27 2.56 -2.86
C LEU A 214 -5.75 4.01 -2.82
N ASN A 215 -6.74 4.36 -3.65
CA ASN A 215 -7.40 5.66 -3.57
C ASN A 215 -8.41 5.66 -2.41
N GLY A 216 -7.93 5.69 -1.17
CA GLY A 216 -8.77 5.79 0.04
C GLY A 216 -9.47 7.14 0.24
N ARG A 217 -9.79 7.86 -0.85
CA ARG A 217 -10.47 9.15 -0.78
C ARG A 217 -11.89 8.93 -0.30
N ILE A 218 -12.18 9.44 0.89
CA ILE A 218 -13.54 9.48 1.43
C ILE A 218 -14.29 10.57 0.65
N GLN A 219 -15.23 10.16 -0.20
CA GLN A 219 -16.14 11.11 -0.82
C GLN A 219 -17.19 11.56 0.19
N PRO A 220 -17.53 12.86 0.25
CA PRO A 220 -18.60 13.32 1.10
C PRO A 220 -19.93 12.71 0.61
N PRO A 221 -20.87 12.37 1.51
CA PRO A 221 -22.16 11.80 1.13
C PRO A 221 -22.96 12.63 0.11
N SER A 222 -22.71 13.95 0.05
CA SER A 222 -23.33 14.87 -0.91
C SER A 222 -22.90 14.64 -2.37
N ASP A 223 -21.73 14.05 -2.59
CA ASP A 223 -21.18 13.80 -3.92
C ASP A 223 -21.54 12.41 -4.47
N TRP A 224 -22.35 11.64 -3.73
CA TRP A 224 -22.79 10.31 -4.14
C TRP A 224 -23.96 10.36 -5.12
N PRO A 225 -23.99 9.54 -6.19
CA PRO A 225 -22.90 8.70 -6.72
C PRO A 225 -21.77 9.52 -7.39
N PRO A 226 -20.56 8.95 -7.56
CA PRO A 226 -19.39 9.68 -8.05
C PRO A 226 -19.57 10.34 -9.43
N ARG A 227 -18.69 11.31 -9.71
CA ARG A 227 -18.58 12.02 -10.99
C ARG A 227 -17.41 11.55 -11.86
N GLU A 228 -16.38 10.98 -11.23
CA GLU A 228 -15.15 10.56 -11.91
C GLU A 228 -15.38 9.25 -12.67
N LEU A 229 -14.96 9.21 -13.95
CA LEU A 229 -15.21 8.06 -14.84
C LEU A 229 -14.76 6.73 -14.25
N GLU A 230 -13.53 6.67 -13.73
CA GLU A 230 -12.96 5.45 -13.13
C GLU A 230 -13.75 4.94 -11.91
N GLN A 231 -14.50 5.84 -11.25
CA GLN A 231 -15.36 5.47 -10.14
C GLN A 231 -16.79 5.15 -10.58
N ILE A 232 -17.23 5.70 -11.72
CA ILE A 232 -18.53 5.40 -12.33
C ILE A 232 -18.52 4.01 -12.95
N LEU A 233 -17.42 3.60 -13.55
CA LEU A 233 -17.32 2.29 -14.21
C LEU A 233 -17.28 1.15 -13.17
N PRO A 234 -18.05 0.07 -13.37
CA PRO A 234 -18.02 -1.10 -12.48
C PRO A 234 -16.84 -2.04 -12.76
N VAL A 235 -15.79 -1.53 -13.41
CA VAL A 235 -14.62 -2.29 -13.89
C VAL A 235 -13.35 -1.51 -13.63
N SER A 236 -12.24 -2.21 -13.38
CA SER A 236 -10.94 -1.56 -13.14
C SER A 236 -10.36 -0.98 -14.44
N PRO A 237 -9.65 0.16 -14.37
CA PRO A 237 -8.89 0.69 -15.49
C PRO A 237 -7.59 -0.10 -15.69
N ILE A 238 -7.25 -0.34 -16.96
CA ILE A 238 -5.96 -0.91 -17.39
C ILE A 238 -5.30 0.02 -18.39
N ALA A 239 -3.98 -0.09 -18.53
CA ALA A 239 -3.19 0.69 -19.49
C ALA A 239 -2.19 -0.20 -20.23
N ALA A 240 -1.52 0.36 -21.23
CA ALA A 240 -0.35 -0.29 -21.82
C ALA A 240 0.73 -0.53 -20.75
N VAL A 241 1.48 -1.62 -20.90
CA VAL A 241 2.56 -1.95 -19.96
C VAL A 241 3.65 -0.88 -20.04
N PRO A 242 3.98 -0.18 -18.94
CA PRO A 242 5.08 0.78 -18.93
C PRO A 242 6.41 0.10 -19.31
N ALA A 243 7.23 0.77 -20.12
CA ALA A 243 8.53 0.24 -20.58
C ALA A 243 9.41 -0.30 -19.44
N ARG A 244 9.42 0.36 -18.28
CA ARG A 244 10.17 -0.06 -17.08
C ARG A 244 9.72 -1.41 -16.49
N PHE A 245 8.54 -1.91 -16.85
CA PHE A 245 7.99 -3.19 -16.41
C PHE A 245 8.06 -4.27 -17.50
N GLU A 246 8.38 -3.90 -18.74
CA GLU A 246 8.43 -4.86 -19.85
C GLU A 246 9.50 -5.94 -19.65
N ALA A 247 10.69 -5.55 -19.20
CA ALA A 247 11.79 -6.47 -18.93
C ALA A 247 11.43 -7.50 -17.83
N LEU A 248 10.74 -7.05 -16.78
CA LEU A 248 10.32 -7.89 -15.65
C LEU A 248 9.29 -8.94 -16.07
N ALA A 249 8.45 -8.61 -17.04
CA ALA A 249 7.43 -9.52 -17.55
C ALA A 249 8.01 -10.64 -18.43
N VAL A 250 9.21 -10.43 -18.99
CA VAL A 250 9.94 -11.43 -19.79
C VAL A 250 10.71 -12.39 -18.87
N GLU A 251 11.35 -11.90 -17.80
CA GLU A 251 12.15 -12.75 -16.90
C GLU A 251 11.31 -13.74 -16.07
N GLY A 252 10.09 -13.37 -15.68
CA GLY A 252 9.16 -14.27 -14.98
C GLY A 252 8.58 -15.41 -15.83
N THR A 253 9.11 -15.65 -17.04
CA THR A 253 8.80 -16.80 -17.91
C THR A 253 9.84 -17.93 -17.85
N ARG A 254 10.99 -17.73 -17.19
CA ARG A 254 12.03 -18.75 -17.01
C ARG A 254 11.93 -19.47 -15.68
#